data_AF-A0A6G3Y150-F1
#
_entry.id   AF-A0A6G3Y150-F1
#
_cell.length_a   1.000
_cell.length_b   1.000
_cell.length_c   1.000
_cell.angle_alpha   90.00
_cell.angle_beta   90.00
_cell.angle_gamma   90.00
#
_symmetry.space_group_name_H-M   'P 1'
#
loop_
_entity.id
_entity.type
_entity.pdbx_description
1 polymer ?
#
loop_
_entity_poly.entity_id
_entity_poly.type
_entity_poly.pdbx_seq_one_letter_code
_entity_poly.pdbx_strand_id
1 'polypeptide(L)'
;MALLRGMAKAVLEQSASDPKALDVAFIDRHTTGFEEYRALCEATPWEELEHQSGLSRADILEAARVYGEADRSIISWCLGLTQHEHGVDTVREIVNLLLLRGNLGREGAGPSPVRGHSNVQGNRTCGIDHRPTDAFLDRLAEACGIDPPREHGLDTVRTIRAMREGE
;
A
#
# COMPACT_ATOMS: atom_id res chain seq x y z
N MET A 1 -9.96 0.56 -4.15
CA MET A 1 -9.41 -0.80 -4.39
C MET A 1 -9.67 -1.30 -5.81
N ALA A 2 -10.94 -1.48 -6.23
CA ALA A 2 -11.31 -2.13 -7.50
C ALA A 2 -10.60 -1.58 -8.75
N LEU A 3 -10.50 -0.25 -8.92
CA LEU A 3 -9.77 0.35 -10.04
C LEU A 3 -8.32 -0.18 -10.14
N LEU A 4 -7.58 -0.21 -9.02
CA LEU A 4 -6.19 -0.64 -9.00
C LEU A 4 -6.08 -2.14 -9.32
N ARG A 5 -7.00 -2.97 -8.81
CA ARG A 5 -7.07 -4.39 -9.17
C ARG A 5 -7.37 -4.59 -10.65
N GLY A 6 -8.27 -3.78 -11.23
CA GLY A 6 -8.58 -3.81 -12.65
C GLY A 6 -7.40 -3.41 -13.52
N MET A 7 -6.63 -2.40 -13.11
CA MET A 7 -5.39 -2.04 -13.79
C MET A 7 -4.34 -3.16 -13.70
N ALA A 8 -4.16 -3.78 -12.53
CA ALA A 8 -3.25 -4.91 -12.36
C ALA A 8 -3.66 -6.11 -13.23
N LYS A 9 -4.96 -6.44 -13.26
CA LYS A 9 -5.53 -7.47 -14.13
C LYS A 9 -5.25 -7.18 -15.61
N ALA A 10 -5.45 -5.94 -16.05
CA ALA A 10 -5.16 -5.54 -17.43
C ALA A 10 -3.67 -5.70 -17.80
N VAL A 11 -2.76 -5.30 -16.90
CA VAL A 11 -1.31 -5.47 -17.09
C VAL A 11 -0.93 -6.96 -17.16
N LEU A 12 -1.53 -7.80 -16.31
CA LEU A 12 -1.33 -9.25 -16.32
C LEU A 12 -1.88 -9.89 -17.62
N GLU A 13 -3.07 -9.49 -18.07
CA GLU A 13 -3.63 -9.93 -19.35
C GLU A 13 -2.73 -9.53 -20.54
N GLN A 14 -2.19 -8.31 -20.54
CA GLN A 14 -1.27 -7.82 -21.55
C GLN A 14 0.05 -8.62 -21.59
N SER A 15 0.51 -9.14 -20.45
CA SER A 15 1.75 -9.92 -20.37
C SER A 15 1.73 -11.21 -21.20
N ALA A 16 0.55 -11.71 -21.57
CA ALA A 16 0.41 -12.88 -22.42
C ALA A 16 0.86 -12.63 -23.87
N SER A 17 0.79 -11.38 -24.35
CA SER A 17 1.15 -10.98 -25.71
C SER A 17 2.36 -10.05 -25.78
N ASP A 18 2.62 -9.29 -24.71
CA ASP A 18 3.80 -8.44 -24.57
C ASP A 18 4.58 -8.80 -23.30
N PRO A 19 5.70 -9.53 -23.43
CA PRO A 19 6.56 -9.87 -22.29
C PRO A 19 7.11 -8.64 -21.54
N LYS A 20 7.10 -7.44 -22.13
CA LYS A 20 7.53 -6.20 -21.46
C LYS A 20 6.46 -5.58 -20.57
N ALA A 21 5.23 -6.11 -20.59
CA ALA A 21 4.17 -5.65 -19.72
C ALA A 21 4.46 -5.94 -18.24
N LEU A 22 5.35 -6.88 -17.93
CA LEU A 22 5.84 -7.17 -16.58
C LEU A 22 7.35 -7.01 -16.52
N ASP A 23 7.86 -6.55 -15.38
CA ASP A 23 9.28 -6.65 -15.08
C ASP A 23 9.54 -7.99 -14.35
N VAL A 24 9.59 -9.07 -15.14
CA VAL A 24 9.76 -10.44 -14.61
C VAL A 24 11.04 -10.57 -13.78
N ALA A 25 12.13 -9.94 -14.22
CA ALA A 25 13.39 -10.00 -13.49
C ALA A 25 13.30 -9.30 -12.13
N PHE A 26 12.58 -8.18 -12.04
CA PHE A 26 12.31 -7.51 -10.77
C PHE A 26 11.40 -8.36 -9.87
N ILE A 27 10.31 -8.89 -10.43
CA ILE A 27 9.35 -9.75 -9.71
C ILE A 27 10.09 -10.92 -9.06
N ASP A 28 10.87 -11.67 -9.84
CA ASP A 28 11.58 -12.87 -9.37
C ASP A 28 12.60 -12.56 -8.25
N ARG A 29 13.25 -11.39 -8.31
CA ARG A 29 14.33 -11.03 -7.38
C ARG A 29 13.85 -10.34 -6.11
N HIS A 30 12.77 -9.59 -6.19
CA HIS A 30 12.41 -8.61 -5.16
C HIS A 30 10.98 -8.77 -4.62
N THR A 31 10.25 -9.79 -5.05
CA THR A 31 8.88 -10.02 -4.62
C THR A 31 8.66 -11.44 -4.12
N THR A 32 7.56 -11.63 -3.42
CA THR A 32 7.04 -12.94 -2.99
C THR A 32 5.53 -12.91 -3.15
N GLY A 33 4.89 -14.06 -3.39
CA GLY A 33 3.44 -14.13 -3.50
C GLY A 33 2.87 -13.71 -4.86
N PHE A 34 3.71 -13.67 -5.91
CA PHE A 34 3.31 -13.21 -7.25
C PHE A 34 2.23 -14.11 -7.85
N GLU A 35 2.38 -15.43 -7.77
CA GLU A 35 1.43 -16.38 -8.36
C GLU A 35 0.06 -16.31 -7.66
N GLU A 36 0.04 -16.17 -6.34
CA GLU A 36 -1.19 -15.96 -5.57
C GLU A 36 -1.87 -14.65 -5.95
N TYR A 37 -1.11 -13.57 -6.14
CA TYR A 37 -1.64 -12.29 -6.57
C TYR A 37 -2.16 -12.32 -8.01
N ARG A 38 -1.44 -12.96 -8.93
CA ARG A 38 -1.86 -13.19 -10.32
C ARG A 38 -3.17 -13.96 -10.34
N ALA A 39 -3.26 -15.08 -9.63
CA ALA A 39 -4.46 -15.90 -9.55
C ALA A 39 -5.66 -15.10 -8.99
N LEU A 40 -5.43 -14.25 -7.98
CA LEU A 40 -6.45 -13.35 -7.44
C LEU A 40 -6.96 -12.36 -8.49
N CYS A 41 -6.07 -11.71 -9.24
CA CYS A 41 -6.46 -10.77 -10.29
C CYS A 41 -7.20 -11.49 -11.43
N GLU A 42 -6.74 -12.66 -11.83
CA GLU A 42 -7.37 -13.49 -12.87
C GLU A 42 -8.77 -13.95 -12.46
N ALA A 43 -8.94 -14.39 -11.21
CA ALA A 43 -10.22 -14.83 -10.66
C ALA A 43 -11.22 -13.68 -10.40
N THR A 44 -10.76 -12.43 -10.29
CA THR A 44 -11.64 -11.28 -10.08
C THR A 44 -12.41 -10.94 -11.37
N PRO A 45 -13.75 -11.02 -11.40
CA PRO A 45 -14.55 -10.74 -12.59
C PRO A 45 -14.48 -9.26 -12.99
N TRP A 46 -14.53 -8.98 -14.30
CA TRP A 46 -14.53 -7.62 -14.81
C TRP A 46 -15.79 -6.86 -14.37
N GLU A 47 -16.93 -7.54 -14.32
CA GLU A 47 -18.22 -6.97 -13.90
C GLU A 47 -18.16 -6.46 -12.45
N GLU A 48 -17.44 -7.17 -11.57
CA GLU A 48 -17.24 -6.76 -10.18
C GLU A 48 -16.35 -5.51 -10.10
N LEU A 49 -15.28 -5.48 -10.91
CA LEU A 49 -14.36 -4.35 -10.98
C LEU A 49 -15.06 -3.08 -11.49
N GLU A 50 -15.87 -3.20 -12.54
CA GLU A 50 -16.67 -2.10 -13.07
C GLU A 50 -17.69 -1.61 -12.03
N HIS A 51 -18.43 -2.53 -11.41
CA HIS A 51 -19.44 -2.19 -10.42
C HIS A 51 -18.85 -1.47 -9.20
N GLN A 52 -17.78 -2.00 -8.61
CA GLN A 52 -17.18 -1.43 -7.39
C GLN A 52 -16.35 -0.17 -7.66
N SER A 53 -15.73 -0.04 -8.83
CA SER A 53 -14.99 1.17 -9.17
C SER A 53 -15.90 2.31 -9.66
N GLY A 54 -17.08 1.97 -10.18
CA GLY A 54 -17.96 2.92 -10.86
C GLY A 54 -17.42 3.38 -12.23
N LEU A 55 -16.42 2.69 -12.77
CA LEU A 55 -15.78 2.99 -14.05
C LEU A 55 -16.10 1.91 -15.07
N SER A 56 -16.12 2.29 -16.35
CA SER A 56 -16.22 1.30 -17.43
C SER A 56 -14.92 0.52 -17.56
N ARG A 57 -14.99 -0.70 -18.08
CA ARG A 57 -13.81 -1.49 -18.42
C ARG A 57 -12.90 -0.73 -19.38
N ALA A 58 -13.46 0.03 -20.33
CA ALA A 58 -12.68 0.83 -21.26
C ALA A 58 -11.83 1.90 -20.55
N ASP A 59 -12.38 2.60 -19.56
CA ASP A 59 -11.64 3.61 -18.79
C ASP A 59 -10.51 2.97 -17.96
N ILE A 60 -10.77 1.81 -17.37
CA ILE A 60 -9.76 1.06 -16.59
C ILE A 60 -8.63 0.58 -17.51
N LEU A 61 -8.97 0.02 -18.67
CA LEU A 61 -7.99 -0.43 -19.67
C LEU A 61 -7.17 0.74 -20.21
N GLU A 62 -7.79 1.90 -20.43
CA GLU A 62 -7.07 3.09 -20.87
C GLU A 62 -6.09 3.60 -19.79
N ALA A 63 -6.50 3.63 -18.53
CA ALA A 63 -5.60 3.96 -17.43
C ALA A 63 -4.44 2.97 -17.33
N ALA A 64 -4.71 1.66 -17.48
CA ALA A 64 -3.70 0.61 -17.48
C ALA A 64 -2.73 0.74 -18.67
N ARG A 65 -3.22 1.14 -19.84
CA ARG A 65 -2.41 1.38 -21.04
C ARG A 65 -1.46 2.56 -20.82
N VAL A 66 -1.96 3.70 -20.34
CA VAL A 66 -1.13 4.88 -20.01
C VAL A 66 -0.06 4.51 -18.99
N TYR A 67 -0.43 3.76 -17.95
CA TYR A 67 0.52 3.23 -16.96
C TYR A 67 1.56 2.28 -17.59
N GLY A 68 1.12 1.38 -18.46
CA GLY A 68 1.96 0.38 -19.12
C GLY A 68 2.91 0.96 -20.18
N GLU A 69 2.60 2.13 -20.75
CA GLU A 69 3.48 2.82 -21.70
C GLU A 69 4.56 3.68 -21.01
N ALA A 70 4.36 4.04 -19.74
CA ALA A 70 5.32 4.81 -18.99
C ALA A 70 6.57 3.98 -18.63
N ASP A 71 7.76 4.56 -18.83
CA ASP A 71 9.03 3.97 -18.35
C ASP A 71 9.10 3.99 -16.82
N ARG A 72 8.49 5.01 -16.19
CA ARG A 72 8.52 5.23 -14.74
C ARG A 72 7.20 5.79 -14.27
N SER A 73 6.72 5.32 -13.12
CA SER A 73 5.45 5.79 -12.55
C SER A 73 5.57 6.05 -11.06
N ILE A 74 5.06 7.21 -10.64
CA ILE A 74 4.83 7.55 -9.24
C ILE A 74 3.33 7.53 -8.99
N ILE A 75 2.90 6.78 -7.98
CA ILE A 75 1.51 6.85 -7.51
C ILE A 75 1.50 7.67 -6.22
N SER A 76 0.89 8.85 -6.31
CA SER A 76 0.72 9.75 -5.17
C SER A 76 -0.69 9.65 -4.58
N TRP A 77 -0.81 9.60 -3.26
CA TRP A 77 -2.11 9.57 -2.59
C TRP A 77 -2.12 10.36 -1.28
N CYS A 78 -3.33 10.70 -0.83
CA CYS A 78 -3.60 11.44 0.40
C CYS A 78 -4.71 10.73 1.22
N LEU A 79 -5.42 11.50 2.03
CA LEU A 79 -6.47 11.05 2.93
C LEU A 79 -7.68 10.41 2.24
N GLY A 80 -8.01 10.85 1.01
CA GLY A 80 -9.12 10.28 0.21
C GLY A 80 -8.94 8.81 -0.18
N LEU A 81 -7.80 8.19 0.20
CA LEU A 81 -7.58 6.76 0.11
C LEU A 81 -7.47 6.13 1.50
N THR A 82 -6.66 6.72 2.37
CA THR A 82 -6.33 6.10 3.67
C THR A 82 -7.45 6.21 4.70
N GLN A 83 -8.42 7.13 4.55
CA GLN A 83 -9.56 7.29 5.45
C GLN A 83 -10.82 6.55 4.96
N HIS A 84 -10.62 5.41 4.31
CA HIS A 84 -11.67 4.48 3.91
C HIS A 84 -11.50 3.15 4.64
N GLU A 85 -12.59 2.40 4.79
CA GLU A 85 -12.61 1.07 5.41
C GLU A 85 -11.55 0.13 4.81
N HIS A 86 -11.41 0.15 3.47
CA HIS A 86 -10.41 -0.65 2.74
C HIS A 86 -9.14 0.14 2.40
N GLY A 87 -8.76 1.12 3.22
CA GLY A 87 -7.59 1.97 2.96
C GLY A 87 -6.29 1.18 2.91
N VAL A 88 -6.09 0.26 3.85
CA VAL A 88 -4.89 -0.61 3.89
C VAL A 88 -4.82 -1.49 2.65
N ASP A 89 -5.93 -2.13 2.27
CA ASP A 89 -5.96 -3.01 1.11
C ASP A 89 -5.80 -2.25 -0.21
N THR A 90 -6.32 -1.03 -0.30
CA THR A 90 -6.08 -0.18 -1.47
C THR A 90 -4.61 0.26 -1.58
N VAL A 91 -3.93 0.55 -0.46
CA VAL A 91 -2.47 0.80 -0.49
C VAL A 91 -1.70 -0.44 -0.94
N ARG A 92 -2.09 -1.64 -0.47
CA ARG A 92 -1.49 -2.89 -0.95
C ARG A 92 -1.64 -3.05 -2.46
N GLU A 93 -2.80 -2.71 -3.02
CA GLU A 93 -3.01 -2.75 -4.47
C GLU A 93 -2.16 -1.77 -5.25
N ILE A 94 -1.94 -0.56 -4.73
CA ILE A 94 -1.00 0.39 -5.32
C ILE A 94 0.41 -0.22 -5.36
N VAL A 95 0.85 -0.80 -4.25
CA VAL A 95 2.19 -1.40 -4.15
C VAL A 95 2.31 -2.59 -5.11
N ASN A 96 1.32 -3.49 -5.13
CA ASN A 96 1.31 -4.64 -6.02
C ASN A 96 1.42 -4.22 -7.50
N LEU A 97 0.61 -3.24 -7.92
CA LEU A 97 0.66 -2.71 -9.28
C LEU A 97 2.06 -2.15 -9.63
N LEU A 98 2.65 -1.36 -8.74
CA LEU A 98 4.01 -0.83 -8.93
C LEU A 98 5.06 -1.94 -9.01
N LEU A 99 4.95 -3.00 -8.19
CA LEU A 99 5.86 -4.14 -8.20
C LEU A 99 5.81 -4.92 -9.52
N LEU A 100 4.63 -5.10 -10.12
CA LEU A 100 4.47 -5.79 -11.42
C LEU A 100 5.36 -5.20 -12.53
N ARG A 101 5.67 -3.90 -12.44
CA ARG A 101 6.42 -3.13 -13.44
C ARG A 101 7.79 -2.67 -12.96
N GLY A 102 8.27 -3.16 -11.81
CA GLY A 102 9.57 -2.74 -11.26
C GLY A 102 9.64 -1.24 -10.92
N ASN A 103 8.50 -0.61 -10.63
CA ASN A 103 8.41 0.81 -10.28
C ASN A 103 8.79 1.08 -8.80
N LEU A 104 9.73 0.32 -8.23
CA LEU A 104 10.24 0.51 -6.86
C LEU A 104 11.77 0.47 -6.85
N GLY A 105 12.39 1.30 -6.01
CA GLY A 105 13.85 1.38 -5.90
C GLY A 105 14.55 2.06 -7.08
N ARG A 106 13.79 2.79 -7.92
CA ARG A 106 14.28 3.53 -9.09
C ARG A 106 13.90 5.01 -8.99
N GLU A 107 14.83 5.89 -9.33
CA GLU A 107 14.57 7.34 -9.36
C GLU A 107 13.41 7.68 -10.32
N GLY A 108 12.47 8.50 -9.87
CA GLY A 108 11.29 8.88 -10.65
C GLY A 108 10.18 7.84 -10.69
N ALA A 109 10.24 6.80 -9.84
CA ALA A 109 9.18 5.81 -9.67
C ALA A 109 8.87 5.55 -8.18
N GLY A 110 7.67 5.04 -7.91
CA GLY A 110 7.34 4.46 -6.61
C GLY A 110 6.15 5.10 -5.89
N PRO A 111 5.87 4.59 -4.68
CA PRO A 111 4.79 5.11 -3.85
C PRO A 111 5.14 6.47 -3.27
N SER A 112 4.21 7.42 -3.35
CA SER A 112 4.33 8.75 -2.78
C SER A 112 3.12 9.09 -1.89
N PRO A 113 3.06 8.55 -0.65
CA PRO A 113 2.05 8.97 0.31
C PRO A 113 2.30 10.42 0.72
N VAL A 114 1.50 11.34 0.20
CA VAL A 114 1.61 12.77 0.50
C VAL A 114 1.02 13.01 1.88
N ARG A 115 1.86 13.48 2.78
CA ARG A 115 1.51 13.69 4.19
C ARG A 115 1.16 15.15 4.46
N GLY A 116 0.14 15.36 5.29
CA GLY A 116 -0.36 16.70 5.62
C GLY A 116 0.48 17.43 6.66
N HIS A 117 0.42 17.00 7.92
CA HIS A 117 1.10 17.69 9.03
C HIS A 117 2.62 17.63 8.90
N SER A 118 3.26 18.78 9.13
CA SER A 118 4.68 19.05 8.85
C SER A 118 5.68 18.06 9.49
N ASN A 119 5.32 17.41 10.60
CA ASN A 119 6.21 16.48 11.29
C ASN A 119 5.59 15.10 11.56
N VAL A 120 4.54 14.71 10.83
CA VAL A 120 3.93 13.39 11.06
C VAL A 120 4.90 12.24 10.80
N GLN A 121 5.86 12.43 9.89
CA GLN A 121 6.93 11.45 9.68
C GLN A 121 7.94 11.47 10.84
N GLY A 122 8.41 12.66 11.25
CA GLY A 122 9.35 12.79 12.36
C GLY A 122 8.81 12.23 13.68
N ASN A 123 7.52 12.43 13.96
CA ASN A 123 6.87 11.85 15.14
C ASN A 123 7.00 10.32 15.19
N ARG A 124 6.76 9.63 14.07
CA ARG A 124 6.90 8.17 14.01
C ARG A 124 8.36 7.75 14.07
N THR A 125 9.27 8.48 13.44
CA THR A 125 10.73 8.25 13.54
C THR A 125 11.24 8.36 14.97
N CYS A 126 10.70 9.30 15.76
CA CYS A 126 11.05 9.48 17.17
C CYS A 126 10.32 8.52 18.13
N GLY A 127 9.63 7.50 17.60
CA GLY A 127 9.01 6.45 18.42
C GLY A 127 7.69 6.84 19.08
N ILE A 128 7.00 7.88 18.59
CA ILE A 128 5.61 8.12 19.00
C ILE A 128 4.75 7.02 18.40
N ASP A 129 4.54 5.96 19.18
CA ASP A 129 3.72 4.81 18.86
C ASP A 129 3.12 4.23 20.14
N HIS A 130 1.86 3.80 20.05
CA HIS A 130 1.17 3.04 21.09
C HIS A 130 1.59 1.56 21.13
N ARG A 131 2.28 1.06 20.08
CA ARG A 131 2.80 -0.32 20.03
C ARG A 131 4.28 -0.36 19.62
N PRO A 132 5.17 0.28 20.40
CA PRO A 132 6.59 0.22 20.12
C PRO A 132 7.08 -1.23 20.20
N THR A 133 8.09 -1.57 19.41
CA THR A 133 8.72 -2.90 19.46
C THR A 133 9.60 -3.03 20.70
N ASP A 134 9.79 -4.26 21.18
CA ASP A 134 10.67 -4.52 22.33
C ASP A 134 12.08 -3.98 22.10
N ALA A 135 12.62 -4.17 20.89
CA ALA A 135 13.94 -3.66 20.52
C ALA A 135 14.02 -2.12 20.59
N PHE A 136 12.94 -1.40 20.28
CA PHE A 136 12.90 0.05 20.47
C PHE A 136 12.84 0.42 21.95
N LEU A 137 12.00 -0.27 22.72
CA LEU A 137 11.86 -0.05 24.16
C LEU A 137 13.17 -0.31 24.92
N ASP A 138 13.93 -1.34 24.54
CA ASP A 138 15.23 -1.64 25.15
C ASP A 138 16.23 -0.51 24.92
N ARG A 139 16.29 0.02 23.69
CA ARG A 139 17.14 1.17 23.36
C ARG A 139 16.70 2.44 24.07
N LEU A 140 15.40 2.63 24.25
CA LEU A 140 14.85 3.75 25.01
C LEU A 140 15.22 3.64 26.50
N ALA A 141 15.11 2.45 27.09
CA ALA A 141 15.49 2.18 28.47
C ALA A 141 16.97 2.49 28.71
N GLU A 142 17.85 2.00 27.83
CA GLU A 142 19.29 2.26 27.90
C GLU A 142 19.61 3.75 27.77
N ALA A 143 19.06 4.41 26.74
CA ALA A 143 19.38 5.80 26.45
C ALA A 143 18.86 6.78 27.51
N CYS A 144 17.71 6.48 28.12
CA CYS A 144 17.05 7.37 29.08
C CYS A 144 17.21 6.94 30.54
N GLY A 145 17.73 5.75 30.83
CA GLY A 145 17.85 5.21 32.18
C GLY A 145 16.49 4.97 32.86
N ILE A 146 15.49 4.54 32.08
CA ILE A 146 14.12 4.29 32.56
C ILE A 146 13.74 2.81 32.39
N ASP A 147 12.70 2.36 33.08
CA ASP A 147 12.03 1.08 32.83
C ASP A 147 10.70 1.33 32.10
N PRO A 148 10.67 1.23 30.76
CA PRO A 148 9.48 1.56 29.98
C PRO A 148 8.44 0.43 30.05
N PRO A 149 7.13 0.75 30.07
CA PRO A 149 6.08 -0.25 30.04
C PRO A 149 6.18 -1.09 28.75
N ARG A 150 6.02 -2.41 28.91
CA ARG A 150 6.10 -3.37 27.79
C ARG A 150 4.73 -3.69 27.19
N GLU A 151 3.67 -3.41 27.94
CA GLU A 151 2.31 -3.54 27.43
C GLU A 151 2.01 -2.45 26.39
N HIS A 152 1.23 -2.81 25.38
CA HIS A 152 0.80 -1.88 24.36
C HIS A 152 -0.18 -0.85 24.91
N GLY A 153 0.03 0.41 24.56
CA GLY A 153 -0.90 1.49 24.84
C GLY A 153 -2.15 1.45 23.95
N LEU A 154 -3.07 2.37 24.23
CA LEU A 154 -4.31 2.53 23.49
C LEU A 154 -4.11 3.44 22.27
N ASP A 155 -4.78 3.10 21.16
CA ASP A 155 -4.97 4.04 20.05
C ASP A 155 -6.09 5.05 20.37
N THR A 156 -6.24 6.09 19.56
CA THR A 156 -7.24 7.14 19.78
C THR A 156 -8.65 6.59 19.98
N VAL A 157 -9.07 5.58 19.21
CA VAL A 157 -10.43 5.03 19.31
C VAL A 157 -10.60 4.26 20.61
N ARG A 158 -9.61 3.47 21.00
CA ARG A 158 -9.63 2.71 22.26
C ARG A 158 -9.54 3.63 23.48
N THR A 159 -8.75 4.69 23.42
CA THR A 159 -8.68 5.70 24.48
C THR A 159 -10.04 6.34 24.73
N ILE A 160 -10.78 6.72 23.68
CA ILE A 160 -12.11 7.30 23.82
C ILE A 160 -13.10 6.29 24.46
N ARG A 161 -12.98 5.01 24.12
CA ARG A 161 -13.82 3.95 24.72
C ARG A 161 -13.49 3.73 26.20
N ALA A 162 -12.20 3.61 26.54
CA ALA A 162 -11.73 3.46 27.92
C ALA A 162 -12.20 4.63 28.81
N MET A 163 -12.06 5.87 28.33
CA MET A 163 -12.54 7.06 29.04
C MET A 163 -14.05 7.02 29.32
N ARG A 164 -14.84 6.47 28.38
CA ARG A 164 -16.30 6.31 28.57
C ARG A 164 -16.61 5.21 29.59
N GLU A 165 -15.78 4.17 29.64
CA GLU A 165 -15.94 3.00 30.52
C GLU A 165 -15.34 3.22 31.92
N GLY A 166 -14.58 4.29 32.12
CA GLY A 166 -13.96 4.64 33.40
C GLY A 166 -12.62 3.93 33.63
N GLU A 167 -11.97 3.47 32.57
CA GLU A 167 -10.66 2.83 32.54
C GLU A 167 -9.52 3.82 32.24
#